data_AF-A0A3B9EEJ4-F1
#
_entry.id   AF-A0A3B9EEJ4-F1
#
_cell.length_a   1.000
_cell.length_b   1.000
_cell.length_c   1.000
_cell.angle_alpha   90.00
_cell.angle_beta   90.00
_cell.angle_gamma   90.00
#
_symmetry.space_group_name_H-M   'P 1'
#
loop_
_entity.id
_entity.type
_entity.pdbx_description
1 polymer ?
#
loop_
_entity_poly.entity_id
_entity_poly.type
_entity_poly.pdbx_seq_one_letter_code
_entity_poly.pdbx_strand_id
1 'polypeptide(L)'
;MTPLRLLALGLLLLIGAAGCSKPSAPAQPLAEPTYFDSENPKSLREWGMVQTSDGALILGARVTPYDLTTPLFTDYAQKLRTIWMPPGVAADYTADGPLAFPVGTVITKTFFYQTGAKGRVLQQADPAQFHAGDGLKLNQVRMIETRLLIRRAEGWTALTYLWNDAQTDAVLHRIGAVVPLTMVRHDGKDEAFSYIVPNATQCSACHATNVATREIQPIGPKARLLNRDFAYSDGSENQLSRLTAMGYLKGVADPGQAPLQVSWTDAAAPTEARARAYLDVNCGHCHNPKGAAATSGL
;
A
#
# COMPACT_ATOMS: atom_id res chain seq x y z
N MET A 1 -30.18 57.03 -66.07
CA MET A 1 -28.89 57.56 -65.58
C MET A 1 -28.44 56.69 -64.41
N THR A 2 -27.42 55.86 -64.62
CA THR A 2 -26.57 55.22 -63.60
C THR A 2 -25.89 56.28 -62.71
N PRO A 3 -25.38 55.99 -61.48
CA PRO A 3 -24.49 54.86 -61.14
C PRO A 3 -24.80 54.14 -59.80
N LEU A 4 -24.65 52.80 -59.73
CA LEU A 4 -23.45 52.07 -59.29
C LEU A 4 -22.98 52.39 -57.85
N ARG A 5 -23.31 51.52 -56.90
CA ARG A 5 -22.52 51.29 -55.67
C ARG A 5 -22.52 49.81 -55.31
N LEU A 6 -21.31 49.23 -55.32
CA LEU A 6 -20.94 47.95 -54.72
C LEU A 6 -21.23 47.98 -53.21
N LEU A 7 -21.58 46.83 -52.60
CA LEU A 7 -20.85 46.34 -51.41
C LEU A 7 -21.22 44.87 -51.07
N ALA A 8 -20.17 44.04 -51.10
CA ALA A 8 -19.85 42.88 -50.25
C ALA A 8 -20.91 41.82 -49.91
N LEU A 9 -20.77 40.66 -50.53
CA LEU A 9 -21.31 39.37 -50.10
C LEU A 9 -20.52 38.89 -48.86
N GLY A 10 -21.14 38.91 -47.67
CA GLY A 10 -20.57 38.34 -46.46
C GLY A 10 -20.82 36.83 -46.39
N LEU A 11 -19.80 36.03 -46.71
CA LEU A 11 -19.82 34.58 -46.52
C LEU A 11 -19.49 34.27 -45.06
N LEU A 12 -20.48 33.87 -44.25
CA LEU A 12 -20.24 33.31 -42.91
C LEU A 12 -19.55 31.95 -43.04
N LEU A 13 -18.25 31.90 -42.76
CA LEU A 13 -17.52 30.67 -42.45
C LEU A 13 -17.91 30.20 -41.04
N LEU A 14 -18.76 29.17 -40.97
CA LEU A 14 -18.91 28.32 -39.79
C LEU A 14 -17.69 27.40 -39.69
N ILE A 15 -16.66 27.84 -38.97
CA ILE A 15 -15.56 26.97 -38.56
C ILE A 15 -16.04 26.18 -37.34
N GLY A 16 -16.43 24.92 -37.57
CA GLY A 16 -16.68 23.96 -36.50
C GLY A 16 -15.41 23.72 -35.71
N ALA A 17 -15.42 24.06 -34.42
CA ALA A 17 -14.37 23.68 -33.49
C ALA A 17 -14.46 22.17 -33.25
N ALA A 18 -13.82 21.38 -34.11
CA ALA A 18 -13.50 19.99 -33.83
C ALA A 18 -12.48 20.00 -32.70
N GLY A 19 -12.96 19.84 -31.46
CA GLY A 19 -12.11 19.63 -30.30
C GLY A 19 -11.24 18.41 -30.55
N CYS A 20 -9.93 18.63 -30.71
CA CYS A 20 -8.94 17.57 -30.70
C CYS A 20 -8.86 17.00 -29.28
N SER A 21 -9.79 16.11 -28.92
CA SER A 21 -9.54 15.15 -27.85
C SER A 21 -8.41 14.24 -28.34
N LYS A 22 -7.20 14.47 -27.81
CA LYS A 22 -6.11 13.51 -27.96
C LYS A 22 -6.64 12.15 -27.49
N PRO A 23 -6.54 11.08 -28.30
CA PRO A 23 -6.78 9.75 -27.79
C PRO A 23 -5.85 9.54 -26.59
N SER A 24 -6.41 9.17 -25.44
CA SER A 24 -5.62 8.70 -24.32
C SER A 24 -4.72 7.58 -24.83
N ALA A 25 -3.40 7.71 -24.59
CA ALA A 25 -2.45 6.67 -24.92
C ALA A 25 -2.95 5.33 -24.34
N PRO A 26 -2.85 4.21 -25.08
CA PRO A 26 -3.24 2.91 -24.54
C PRO A 26 -2.49 2.67 -23.23
N ALA A 27 -3.22 2.28 -22.18
CA ALA A 27 -2.62 1.96 -20.90
C ALA A 27 -1.52 0.92 -21.12
N GLN A 28 -0.29 1.23 -20.69
CA GLN A 28 0.82 0.28 -20.73
C GLN A 28 0.37 -1.01 -20.03
N PRO A 29 0.64 -2.20 -20.60
CA PRO A 29 0.27 -3.45 -19.94
C PRO A 29 0.94 -3.51 -18.56
N LEU A 30 0.19 -3.95 -17.55
CA LEU A 30 0.71 -4.09 -16.19
C LEU A 30 1.88 -5.07 -16.21
N ALA A 31 2.93 -4.79 -15.43
CA ALA A 31 4.05 -5.72 -15.31
C ALA A 31 3.56 -7.08 -14.79
N GLU A 32 3.98 -8.16 -15.42
CA GLU A 32 3.73 -9.52 -14.93
C GLU A 32 4.64 -9.78 -13.71
N PRO A 33 4.08 -10.02 -12.51
CA PRO A 33 4.91 -10.23 -11.33
C PRO A 33 5.68 -11.55 -11.40
N THR A 34 6.92 -11.53 -10.88
CA THR A 34 7.80 -12.69 -10.84
C THR A 34 8.01 -13.14 -9.39
N TYR A 35 7.87 -14.44 -9.15
CA TYR A 35 8.21 -15.07 -7.88
C TYR A 35 9.65 -15.60 -7.92
N PHE A 36 10.47 -15.17 -6.97
CA PHE A 36 11.83 -15.68 -6.76
C PHE A 36 11.85 -16.60 -5.54
N ASP A 37 12.04 -17.90 -5.80
CA ASP A 37 12.03 -18.94 -4.77
C ASP A 37 13.22 -18.82 -3.81
N SER A 38 14.33 -18.23 -4.24
CA SER A 38 15.57 -18.17 -3.49
C SER A 38 16.34 -16.86 -3.72
N GLU A 39 16.32 -16.32 -4.93
CA GLU A 39 17.04 -15.11 -5.28
C GLU A 39 16.47 -13.87 -4.57
N ASN A 40 17.33 -12.88 -4.35
CA ASN A 40 16.93 -11.59 -3.83
C ASN A 40 17.35 -10.52 -4.84
N PRO A 41 16.50 -10.23 -5.86
CA PRO A 41 16.80 -9.28 -6.91
C PRO A 41 17.29 -7.93 -6.37
N LYS A 42 18.20 -7.29 -7.10
CA LYS A 42 18.80 -6.03 -6.66
C LYS A 42 17.80 -4.87 -6.78
N SER A 43 17.02 -4.84 -7.86
CA SER A 43 15.98 -3.83 -8.07
C SER A 43 14.61 -4.35 -7.66
N LEU A 44 13.78 -3.47 -7.10
CA LEU A 44 12.38 -3.77 -6.78
C LEU A 44 11.57 -4.08 -8.04
N ARG A 45 11.91 -3.47 -9.18
CA ARG A 45 11.16 -3.60 -10.44
C ARG A 45 11.19 -5.02 -10.99
N GLU A 46 12.25 -5.78 -10.69
CA GLU A 46 12.39 -7.19 -11.11
C GLU A 46 11.30 -8.09 -10.52
N TRP A 47 10.68 -7.72 -9.40
CA TRP A 47 9.55 -8.45 -8.83
C TRP A 47 8.24 -8.24 -9.60
N GLY A 48 8.12 -7.14 -10.36
CA GLY A 48 6.89 -6.77 -11.06
C GLY A 48 5.69 -6.42 -10.17
N MET A 49 5.85 -6.38 -8.83
CA MET A 49 4.75 -6.12 -7.89
C MET A 49 4.26 -4.67 -7.96
N VAL A 50 5.21 -3.74 -7.93
CA VAL A 50 4.98 -2.29 -8.03
C VAL A 50 6.10 -1.68 -8.87
N GLN A 51 5.77 -0.68 -9.68
CA GLN A 51 6.76 0.01 -10.50
C GLN A 51 6.35 1.45 -10.81
N THR A 52 7.33 2.30 -11.07
CA THR A 52 7.08 3.66 -11.54
C THR A 52 6.75 3.65 -13.03
N SER A 53 5.67 4.32 -13.41
CA SER A 53 5.28 4.58 -14.81
C SER A 53 4.48 5.87 -14.87
N ASP A 54 4.80 6.76 -15.82
CA ASP A 54 4.01 7.95 -16.13
C ASP A 54 3.63 8.83 -14.92
N GLY A 55 4.58 9.00 -13.99
CA GLY A 55 4.35 9.82 -12.78
C GLY A 55 3.49 9.14 -11.71
N ALA A 56 3.21 7.84 -11.84
CA ALA A 56 2.51 7.03 -10.85
C ALA A 56 3.36 5.83 -10.40
N LEU A 57 3.15 5.37 -9.17
CA LEU A 57 3.48 4.01 -8.76
C LEU A 57 2.30 3.14 -9.13
N ILE A 58 2.46 2.26 -10.10
CA ILE A 58 1.44 1.34 -10.59
C ILE A 58 1.65 -0.07 -10.03
N LEU A 59 0.56 -0.85 -9.97
CA LEU A 59 0.57 -2.23 -9.52
C LEU A 59 0.75 -3.20 -10.69
N GLY A 60 1.43 -4.32 -10.47
CA GLY A 60 1.52 -5.40 -11.46
C GLY A 60 0.20 -6.13 -11.70
N ALA A 61 0.19 -7.01 -12.71
CA ALA A 61 -0.98 -7.83 -13.00
C ALA A 61 -1.37 -8.70 -11.79
N ARG A 62 -2.66 -8.68 -11.43
CA ARG A 62 -3.24 -9.38 -10.26
C ARG A 62 -2.67 -8.97 -8.90
N VAL A 63 -1.84 -7.93 -8.82
CA VAL A 63 -1.39 -7.37 -7.54
C VAL A 63 -2.54 -6.56 -6.97
N THR A 64 -3.10 -7.00 -5.85
CA THR A 64 -4.31 -6.40 -5.27
C THR A 64 -3.94 -5.53 -4.07
N PRO A 65 -4.32 -4.25 -4.03
CA PRO A 65 -4.13 -3.43 -2.85
C PRO A 65 -5.07 -3.85 -1.73
N TYR A 66 -4.67 -3.58 -0.50
CA TYR A 66 -5.52 -3.74 0.67
C TYR A 66 -5.16 -2.74 1.76
N ASP A 67 -6.10 -2.48 2.64
CA ASP A 67 -5.90 -1.70 3.86
C ASP A 67 -6.45 -2.42 5.10
N LEU A 68 -6.02 -1.95 6.26
CA LEU A 68 -6.39 -2.51 7.55
C LEU A 68 -7.32 -1.55 8.28
N THR A 69 -8.39 -2.06 8.90
CA THR A 69 -9.31 -1.23 9.69
C THR A 69 -8.61 -0.40 10.77
N THR A 70 -7.61 -0.99 11.41
CA THR A 70 -6.64 -0.30 12.28
C THR A 70 -5.24 -0.67 11.83
N PRO A 71 -4.44 0.28 11.29
CA PRO A 71 -3.07 0.00 10.87
C PRO A 71 -2.06 0.18 12.02
N LEU A 72 -0.92 -0.50 11.92
CA LEU A 72 0.26 -0.21 12.74
C LEU A 72 0.72 1.24 12.52
N PHE A 73 0.94 1.97 13.61
CA PHE A 73 1.52 3.31 13.61
C PHE A 73 3.00 3.23 13.24
N THR A 74 3.44 4.12 12.34
CA THR A 74 4.83 4.15 11.83
C THR A 74 5.25 5.59 11.56
N ASP A 75 5.28 6.39 12.62
CA ASP A 75 5.72 7.79 12.57
C ASP A 75 5.06 8.59 11.44
N TYR A 76 3.74 8.47 11.37
CA TYR A 76 2.85 9.14 10.40
C TYR A 76 3.00 8.68 8.93
N ALA A 77 3.91 7.74 8.62
CA ALA A 77 4.04 7.20 7.27
C ALA A 77 2.78 6.43 6.86
N GLN A 78 2.30 6.76 5.66
CA GLN A 78 1.24 6.06 4.95
C GLN A 78 1.81 4.80 4.29
N LYS A 79 0.93 3.86 3.95
CA LYS A 79 1.34 2.53 3.47
C LYS A 79 0.45 2.08 2.32
N LEU A 80 1.04 1.91 1.15
CA LEU A 80 0.41 1.12 0.09
C LEU A 80 0.77 -0.33 0.35
N ARG A 81 -0.23 -1.16 0.64
CA ARG A 81 -0.04 -2.60 0.89
C ARG A 81 -0.64 -3.38 -0.24
N THR A 82 0.06 -4.40 -0.70
CA THR A 82 -0.44 -5.25 -1.76
C THR A 82 -0.20 -6.71 -1.45
N ILE A 83 -1.05 -7.57 -2.01
CA ILE A 83 -0.90 -9.02 -1.99
C ILE A 83 -0.87 -9.48 -3.44
N TRP A 84 0.04 -10.40 -3.72
CA TRP A 84 0.06 -11.15 -4.96
C TRP A 84 0.28 -12.63 -4.67
N MET A 85 -0.41 -13.46 -5.44
CA MET A 85 -0.26 -14.91 -5.44
C MET A 85 -0.21 -15.40 -6.89
N PRO A 86 0.62 -16.42 -7.19
CA PRO A 86 0.62 -17.08 -8.49
C PRO A 86 -0.78 -17.55 -8.88
N PRO A 87 -1.10 -17.65 -10.19
CA PRO A 87 -2.36 -18.20 -10.64
C PRO A 87 -2.62 -19.61 -10.06
N GLY A 88 -3.82 -19.85 -9.58
CA GLY A 88 -4.26 -21.17 -9.10
C GLY A 88 -3.90 -21.49 -7.64
N VAL A 89 -3.23 -20.59 -6.91
CA VAL A 89 -3.04 -20.73 -5.45
C VAL A 89 -3.88 -19.71 -4.68
N ALA A 90 -4.31 -20.11 -3.49
CA ALA A 90 -5.18 -19.31 -2.63
C ALA A 90 -4.75 -19.45 -1.16
N ALA A 91 -4.92 -18.40 -0.38
CA ALA A 91 -4.83 -18.44 1.07
C ALA A 91 -6.05 -19.14 1.68
N ASP A 92 -5.83 -19.85 2.79
CA ASP A 92 -6.89 -20.40 3.62
C ASP A 92 -7.36 -19.36 4.64
N TYR A 93 -8.68 -19.21 4.77
CA TYR A 93 -9.29 -18.40 5.82
C TYR A 93 -8.91 -18.91 7.21
N THR A 94 -8.60 -17.98 8.11
CA THR A 94 -8.38 -18.24 9.53
C THR A 94 -9.23 -17.26 10.33
N ALA A 95 -9.91 -17.75 11.37
CA ALA A 95 -10.67 -16.89 12.26
C ALA A 95 -9.75 -16.04 13.15
N ASP A 96 -8.65 -16.64 13.59
CA ASP A 96 -7.62 -16.03 14.42
C ASP A 96 -6.27 -15.98 13.71
N GLY A 97 -5.53 -14.89 13.94
CA GLY A 97 -4.23 -14.68 13.32
C GLY A 97 -4.32 -14.21 11.86
N PRO A 98 -3.18 -14.18 11.14
CA PRO A 98 -3.18 -13.84 9.72
C PRO A 98 -3.81 -14.97 8.89
N LEU A 99 -4.29 -14.62 7.70
CA LEU A 99 -4.70 -15.59 6.69
C LEU A 99 -3.55 -16.58 6.42
N ALA A 100 -3.88 -17.84 6.14
CA ALA A 100 -2.89 -18.87 5.89
C ALA A 100 -2.44 -18.84 4.42
N PHE A 101 -1.42 -18.03 4.15
CA PHE A 101 -0.89 -17.83 2.79
C PHE A 101 -0.02 -19.01 2.31
N PRO A 102 -0.20 -19.47 1.05
CA PRO A 102 0.59 -20.55 0.47
C PRO A 102 1.98 -20.08 0.02
N VAL A 103 2.88 -21.05 -0.19
CA VAL A 103 4.15 -20.82 -0.92
C VAL A 103 3.88 -20.17 -2.26
N GLY A 104 4.69 -19.18 -2.61
CA GLY A 104 4.48 -18.32 -3.78
C GLY A 104 3.93 -16.93 -3.45
N THR A 105 3.31 -16.75 -2.28
CA THR A 105 2.73 -15.46 -1.89
C THR A 105 3.80 -14.38 -1.73
N VAL A 106 3.53 -13.20 -2.29
CA VAL A 106 4.33 -11.98 -2.06
C VAL A 106 3.42 -10.89 -1.52
N ILE A 107 3.76 -10.36 -0.34
CA ILE A 107 3.08 -9.21 0.26
C ILE A 107 4.05 -8.04 0.24
N THR A 108 3.63 -6.90 -0.32
CA THR A 108 4.45 -5.69 -0.33
C THR A 108 3.84 -4.60 0.54
N LYS A 109 4.71 -3.74 1.08
CA LYS A 109 4.35 -2.54 1.84
C LYS A 109 5.27 -1.41 1.41
N THR A 110 4.77 -0.46 0.63
CA THR A 110 5.47 0.79 0.29
C THR A 110 5.13 1.85 1.32
N PHE A 111 6.13 2.31 2.07
CA PHE A 111 6.03 3.36 3.08
C PHE A 111 6.31 4.70 2.43
N PHE A 112 5.41 5.66 2.64
CA PHE A 112 5.51 6.98 2.03
C PHE A 112 4.89 8.06 2.91
N TYR A 113 5.21 9.31 2.59
CA TYR A 113 4.52 10.48 3.10
C TYR A 113 3.87 11.25 1.96
N GLN A 114 2.76 11.94 2.22
CA GLN A 114 2.29 12.96 1.30
C GLN A 114 3.28 14.13 1.28
N THR A 115 3.55 14.68 0.10
CA THR A 115 4.39 15.85 -0.07
C THR A 115 3.57 17.14 -0.02
N GLY A 116 4.13 18.14 0.64
CA GLY A 116 3.68 19.53 0.61
C GLY A 116 4.57 20.41 -0.25
N ALA A 117 4.40 21.73 -0.11
CA ALA A 117 5.22 22.70 -0.82
C ALA A 117 6.72 22.55 -0.52
N LYS A 118 7.54 22.72 -1.56
CA LYS A 118 9.02 22.66 -1.49
C LYS A 118 9.56 21.28 -1.05
N GLY A 119 8.84 20.19 -1.35
CA GLY A 119 9.32 18.83 -1.10
C GLY A 119 9.27 18.37 0.37
N ARG A 120 8.64 19.15 1.25
CA ARG A 120 8.40 18.79 2.65
C ARG A 120 7.40 17.63 2.73
N VAL A 121 7.48 16.82 3.77
CA VAL A 121 6.51 15.77 4.05
C VAL A 121 5.44 16.25 5.03
N LEU A 122 4.22 15.76 4.94
CA LEU A 122 3.13 16.17 5.82
C LEU A 122 2.96 15.16 6.96
N GLN A 123 2.80 15.65 8.20
CA GLN A 123 2.43 14.82 9.35
C GLN A 123 1.02 14.24 9.17
N GLN A 124 0.09 15.05 8.65
CA GLN A 124 -1.28 14.65 8.36
C GLN A 124 -1.46 14.57 6.86
N ALA A 125 -1.79 13.37 6.37
CA ALA A 125 -2.02 13.13 4.96
C ALA A 125 -3.53 13.14 4.64
N ASP A 126 -3.88 13.48 3.41
CA ASP A 126 -5.22 13.38 2.83
C ASP A 126 -5.23 12.28 1.74
N PRO A 127 -5.80 11.10 2.03
CA PRO A 127 -5.89 10.00 1.08
C PRO A 127 -6.50 10.34 -0.27
N ALA A 128 -7.42 11.31 -0.33
CA ALA A 128 -8.04 11.71 -1.59
C ALA A 128 -7.02 12.34 -2.58
N GLN A 129 -5.88 12.81 -2.09
CA GLN A 129 -4.93 13.58 -2.89
C GLN A 129 -3.84 12.71 -3.52
N PHE A 130 -3.42 11.62 -2.87
CA PHE A 130 -2.22 10.89 -3.28
C PHE A 130 -2.46 9.56 -4.02
N HIS A 131 -3.71 9.06 -4.10
CA HIS A 131 -4.00 7.86 -4.87
C HIS A 131 -4.12 8.11 -6.38
N ALA A 132 -3.63 7.16 -7.19
CA ALA A 132 -3.77 7.10 -8.65
C ALA A 132 -4.36 5.73 -9.03
N GLY A 133 -5.68 5.64 -9.11
CA GLY A 133 -6.35 4.33 -9.10
C GLY A 133 -5.94 3.55 -7.84
N ASP A 134 -5.52 2.30 -8.02
CA ASP A 134 -5.01 1.45 -6.93
C ASP A 134 -3.56 1.79 -6.50
N GLY A 135 -2.89 2.68 -7.23
CA GLY A 135 -1.51 3.10 -7.02
C GLY A 135 -1.34 4.45 -6.30
N LEU A 136 -0.18 5.08 -6.50
CA LEU A 136 0.17 6.39 -5.91
C LEU A 136 0.55 7.42 -6.98
N LYS A 137 0.18 8.68 -6.79
CA LYS A 137 0.66 9.83 -7.58
C LYS A 137 2.05 10.25 -7.09
N LEU A 138 3.10 10.03 -7.89
CA LEU A 138 4.49 10.28 -7.47
C LEU A 138 4.79 11.77 -7.22
N ASN A 139 4.03 12.68 -7.82
CA ASN A 139 4.17 14.12 -7.54
C ASN A 139 3.50 14.56 -6.23
N GLN A 140 2.73 13.69 -5.57
CA GLN A 140 2.05 13.95 -4.29
C GLN A 140 2.64 13.16 -3.14
N VAL A 141 3.63 12.29 -3.38
CA VAL A 141 4.21 11.45 -2.35
C VAL A 141 5.73 11.44 -2.37
N ARG A 142 6.29 11.16 -1.19
CA ARG A 142 7.68 10.79 -0.98
C ARG A 142 7.71 9.36 -0.47
N MET A 143 7.97 8.41 -1.35
CA MET A 143 8.25 7.02 -1.02
C MET A 143 9.62 6.91 -0.36
N ILE A 144 9.69 6.11 0.70
CA ILE A 144 10.91 5.90 1.48
C ILE A 144 11.44 4.50 1.23
N GLU A 145 10.62 3.49 1.50
CA GLU A 145 11.00 2.09 1.34
C GLU A 145 9.82 1.23 0.88
N THR A 146 10.12 0.11 0.23
CA THR A 146 9.17 -0.97 0.00
C THR A 146 9.68 -2.23 0.68
N ARG A 147 8.90 -2.77 1.59
CA ARG A 147 9.20 -4.04 2.28
C ARG A 147 8.41 -5.18 1.67
N LEU A 148 9.07 -6.29 1.41
CA LEU A 148 8.45 -7.52 0.91
C LEU A 148 8.45 -8.57 2.03
N LEU A 149 7.34 -9.32 2.12
CA LEU A 149 7.28 -10.62 2.76
C LEU A 149 6.99 -11.65 1.67
N ILE A 150 7.91 -12.60 1.49
CA ILE A 150 7.86 -13.63 0.46
C ILE A 150 7.67 -14.98 1.13
N ARG A 151 6.59 -15.72 0.81
CA ARG A 151 6.37 -17.08 1.29
C ARG A 151 7.14 -18.07 0.42
N ARG A 152 8.29 -18.52 0.91
CA ARG A 152 9.15 -19.57 0.33
C ARG A 152 8.87 -20.92 0.97
N ALA A 153 9.41 -21.98 0.38
CA ALA A 153 9.26 -23.34 0.89
C ALA A 153 9.73 -23.44 2.35
N GLU A 154 10.84 -22.77 2.68
CA GLU A 154 11.50 -22.80 3.99
C GLU A 154 10.83 -21.88 5.02
N GLY A 155 9.92 -20.99 4.61
CA GLY A 155 9.35 -19.98 5.49
C GLY A 155 9.05 -18.66 4.82
N TRP A 156 8.77 -17.64 5.61
CA TRP A 156 8.73 -16.27 5.11
C TRP A 156 10.14 -15.69 5.01
N THR A 157 10.39 -14.89 3.97
CA THR A 157 11.58 -14.06 3.84
C THR A 157 11.18 -12.60 3.83
N ALA A 158 11.90 -11.75 4.57
CA ALA A 158 11.70 -10.32 4.59
C ALA A 158 12.81 -9.60 3.82
N LEU A 159 12.45 -8.73 2.89
CA LEU A 159 13.37 -7.87 2.15
C LEU A 159 12.93 -6.42 2.24
N THR A 160 13.89 -5.49 2.23
CA THR A 160 13.64 -4.05 2.22
C THR A 160 14.31 -3.44 1.01
N TYR A 161 13.59 -2.63 0.25
CA TYR A 161 14.09 -1.86 -0.89
C TYR A 161 13.99 -0.38 -0.56
N LEU A 162 15.08 0.36 -0.70
CA LEU A 162 15.14 1.79 -0.42
C LEU A 162 14.92 2.59 -1.72
N TRP A 163 13.95 3.48 -1.73
CA TRP A 163 13.67 4.36 -2.86
C TRP A 163 14.73 5.45 -2.99
N ASN A 164 15.12 5.77 -4.22
CA ASN A 164 16.04 6.86 -4.50
C ASN A 164 15.36 8.25 -4.38
N ASP A 165 16.18 9.31 -4.26
CA ASP A 165 15.67 10.68 -4.16
C ASP A 165 14.84 11.12 -5.36
N ALA A 166 15.17 10.58 -6.54
CA ALA A 166 14.47 10.84 -7.79
C ALA A 166 13.09 10.14 -7.88
N GLN A 167 12.74 9.28 -6.93
CA GLN A 167 11.47 8.53 -6.89
C GLN A 167 11.23 7.67 -8.15
N THR A 168 12.31 7.11 -8.71
CA THR A 168 12.28 6.35 -9.97
C THR A 168 12.57 4.87 -9.78
N ASP A 169 13.40 4.51 -8.79
CA ASP A 169 13.82 3.13 -8.54
C ASP A 169 14.03 2.89 -7.04
N ALA A 170 13.96 1.62 -6.65
CA ALA A 170 14.26 1.16 -5.30
C ALA A 170 15.18 -0.05 -5.32
N VAL A 171 16.22 -0.01 -4.50
CA VAL A 171 17.28 -1.04 -4.48
C VAL A 171 17.31 -1.77 -3.15
N LEU A 172 17.63 -3.06 -3.20
CA LEU A 172 17.69 -3.93 -2.02
C LEU A 172 18.67 -3.36 -0.98
N HIS A 173 18.18 -3.17 0.24
CA HIS A 173 18.89 -2.49 1.32
C HIS A 173 18.77 -3.29 2.62
N ARG A 174 19.88 -3.87 3.13
CA ARG A 174 19.85 -4.81 4.26
C ARG A 174 20.29 -4.22 5.60
N ILE A 175 21.13 -3.20 5.59
CA ILE A 175 21.81 -2.67 6.80
C ILE A 175 20.98 -1.64 7.59
N GLY A 176 19.80 -1.25 7.09
CA GLY A 176 18.99 -0.15 7.63
C GLY A 176 19.50 1.23 7.22
N ALA A 177 18.66 2.25 7.26
CA ALA A 177 19.00 3.59 6.80
C ALA A 177 18.31 4.67 7.65
N VAL A 178 18.87 5.88 7.63
CA VAL A 178 18.24 7.07 8.20
C VAL A 178 17.99 8.04 7.07
N VAL A 179 16.72 8.37 6.82
CA VAL A 179 16.34 9.31 5.76
C VAL A 179 15.95 10.64 6.41
N PRO A 180 16.79 11.69 6.30
CA PRO A 180 16.45 13.00 6.82
C PRO A 180 15.35 13.65 5.98
N LEU A 181 14.37 14.22 6.64
CA LEU A 181 13.18 14.85 6.06
C LEU A 181 12.87 16.16 6.81
N THR A 182 12.04 16.99 6.19
CA THR A 182 11.39 18.12 6.88
C THR A 182 9.90 17.85 6.90
N MET A 183 9.33 17.75 8.10
CA MET A 183 7.92 17.46 8.31
C MET A 183 7.15 18.75 8.62
N VAL A 184 6.07 18.99 7.90
CA VAL A 184 5.05 19.99 8.28
C VAL A 184 4.15 19.37 9.33
N ARG A 185 4.15 19.93 10.52
CA ARG A 185 3.34 19.49 11.67
C ARG A 185 1.90 19.94 11.53
N HIS A 186 1.02 19.39 12.37
CA HIS A 186 -0.40 19.75 12.41
C HIS A 186 -0.65 21.25 12.67
N ASP A 187 0.28 21.94 13.32
CA ASP A 187 0.24 23.38 13.57
C ASP A 187 0.81 24.21 12.40
N GLY A 188 1.20 23.54 11.30
CA GLY A 188 1.75 24.14 10.09
C GLY A 188 3.24 24.45 10.14
N LYS A 189 3.95 24.16 11.23
CA LYS A 189 5.38 24.45 11.36
C LYS A 189 6.24 23.34 10.76
N ASP A 190 7.40 23.73 10.24
CA ASP A 190 8.43 22.80 9.79
C ASP A 190 9.20 22.24 10.99
N GLU A 191 9.44 20.93 11.00
CA GLU A 191 10.27 20.22 11.98
C GLU A 191 11.29 19.33 11.25
N ALA A 192 12.53 19.32 11.74
CA ALA A 192 13.53 18.36 11.28
C ALA A 192 13.12 16.96 11.76
N PHE A 193 12.92 16.04 10.81
CA PHE A 193 12.43 14.69 11.08
C PHE A 193 13.36 13.67 10.43
N SER A 194 13.54 12.51 11.05
CA SER A 194 14.34 11.42 10.48
C SER A 194 13.51 10.16 10.44
N TYR A 195 13.31 9.61 9.24
CA TYR A 195 12.68 8.31 9.10
C TYR A 195 13.73 7.21 9.25
N ILE A 196 13.45 6.22 10.10
CA ILE A 196 14.35 5.09 10.35
C ILE A 196 13.87 3.86 9.57
N VAL A 197 14.67 3.45 8.60
CA VAL A 197 14.51 2.19 7.86
C VAL A 197 15.19 1.08 8.68
N PRO A 198 14.45 0.08 9.16
CA PRO A 198 15.02 -1.00 9.96
C PRO A 198 15.92 -1.90 9.10
N ASN A 199 16.94 -2.46 9.73
CA ASN A 199 17.75 -3.51 9.12
C ASN A 199 17.03 -4.87 9.11
N ALA A 200 17.57 -5.84 8.39
CA ALA A 200 16.97 -7.17 8.23
C ALA A 200 16.70 -7.88 9.58
N THR A 201 17.61 -7.75 10.55
CA THR A 201 17.45 -8.35 11.89
C THR A 201 16.32 -7.68 12.67
N GLN A 202 16.21 -6.35 12.59
CA GLN A 202 15.12 -5.59 13.24
C GLN A 202 13.75 -5.92 12.65
N CYS A 203 13.67 -6.31 11.37
CA CYS A 203 12.42 -6.78 10.78
C CYS A 203 11.90 -8.05 11.49
N SER A 204 12.81 -8.98 11.81
CA SER A 204 12.47 -10.22 12.51
C SER A 204 11.99 -9.97 13.95
N ALA A 205 12.45 -8.91 14.61
CA ALA A 205 12.03 -8.58 15.98
C ALA A 205 10.53 -8.33 16.11
N CYS A 206 9.88 -7.80 15.07
CA CYS A 206 8.43 -7.60 15.07
C CYS A 206 7.68 -8.78 14.43
N HIS A 207 8.23 -9.38 13.37
CA HIS A 207 7.55 -10.40 12.59
C HIS A 207 7.67 -11.82 13.16
N ALA A 208 8.64 -12.07 14.04
CA ALA A 208 8.76 -13.32 14.80
C ALA A 208 7.93 -13.24 16.09
N THR A 209 6.60 -13.31 15.95
CA THR A 209 5.66 -13.12 17.07
C THR A 209 5.72 -14.23 18.12
N ASN A 210 6.44 -15.32 17.85
CA ASN A 210 6.77 -16.39 18.78
C ASN A 210 8.29 -16.51 18.91
N VAL A 211 8.84 -16.12 20.07
CA VAL A 211 10.29 -16.13 20.29
C VAL A 211 10.90 -17.52 20.37
N ALA A 212 10.09 -18.55 20.65
CA ALA A 212 10.57 -19.93 20.72
C ALA A 212 10.84 -20.51 19.33
N THR A 213 9.97 -20.23 18.34
CA THR A 213 10.14 -20.73 16.96
C THR A 213 10.96 -19.77 16.10
N ARG A 214 10.91 -18.46 16.39
CA ARG A 214 11.52 -17.38 15.59
C ARG A 214 11.04 -17.30 14.14
N GLU A 215 10.04 -18.09 13.79
CA GLU A 215 9.36 -18.03 12.51
C GLU A 215 8.73 -16.66 12.32
N ILE A 216 9.08 -16.00 11.21
CA ILE A 216 8.47 -14.74 10.81
C ILE A 216 7.16 -15.00 10.07
N GLN A 217 6.15 -14.15 10.30
CA GLN A 217 4.87 -14.20 9.60
C GLN A 217 4.28 -12.80 9.38
N PRO A 218 3.32 -12.60 8.45
CA PRO A 218 2.58 -11.36 8.33
C PRO A 218 1.80 -11.06 9.62
N ILE A 219 1.79 -9.80 10.05
CA ILE A 219 1.09 -9.37 11.27
C ILE A 219 -0.33 -8.87 10.94
N GLY A 220 -0.46 -8.13 9.84
CA GLY A 220 -1.65 -7.33 9.53
C GLY A 220 -2.80 -8.03 8.78
N PRO A 221 -2.57 -8.92 7.79
CA PRO A 221 -3.63 -9.54 6.98
C PRO A 221 -4.46 -10.58 7.77
N LYS A 222 -5.13 -10.14 8.83
CA LYS A 222 -6.07 -10.93 9.64
C LYS A 222 -7.48 -10.65 9.13
N ALA A 223 -8.34 -11.66 9.07
CA ALA A 223 -9.70 -11.52 8.55
C ALA A 223 -10.45 -10.32 9.14
N ARG A 224 -10.38 -10.14 10.47
CA ARG A 224 -11.03 -9.02 11.17
C ARG A 224 -10.52 -7.60 10.87
N LEU A 225 -9.31 -7.50 10.33
CA LEU A 225 -8.74 -6.22 9.89
C LEU A 225 -9.00 -5.96 8.40
N LEU A 226 -9.35 -7.01 7.66
CA LEU A 226 -9.65 -6.97 6.23
C LEU A 226 -11.16 -6.88 5.95
N ASN A 227 -12.03 -7.30 6.88
CA ASN A 227 -13.49 -7.26 6.71
C ASN A 227 -14.04 -5.83 6.74
N ARG A 228 -13.74 -5.05 5.70
CA ARG A 228 -14.22 -3.69 5.47
C ARG A 228 -14.20 -3.44 3.97
N ASP A 229 -14.90 -2.38 3.56
CA ASP A 229 -14.84 -1.93 2.18
C ASP A 229 -13.53 -1.18 1.90
N PHE A 230 -13.02 -1.40 0.69
CA PHE A 230 -11.89 -0.70 0.10
C PHE A 230 -12.34 -0.12 -1.25
N ALA A 231 -11.94 1.13 -1.51
CA ALA A 231 -12.23 1.82 -2.76
C ALA A 231 -11.17 1.45 -3.81
N TYR A 232 -11.43 0.38 -4.56
CA TYR A 232 -10.61 -0.02 -5.70
C TYR A 232 -10.84 0.91 -6.89
N SER A 233 -9.94 0.83 -7.87
CA SER A 233 -10.06 1.59 -9.13
C SER A 233 -11.34 1.27 -9.94
N ASP A 234 -11.91 0.08 -9.77
CA ASP A 234 -13.12 -0.40 -10.45
C ASP A 234 -14.39 -0.35 -9.59
N GLY A 235 -14.29 0.07 -8.31
CA GLY A 235 -15.44 0.21 -7.42
C GLY A 235 -15.10 0.01 -5.95
N SER A 236 -16.08 0.24 -5.07
CA SER A 236 -15.95 -0.08 -3.65
C SER A 236 -16.41 -1.52 -3.40
N GLU A 237 -15.57 -2.33 -2.77
CA GLU A 237 -15.89 -3.72 -2.46
C GLU A 237 -15.28 -4.13 -1.10
N ASN A 238 -15.94 -5.04 -0.39
CA ASN A 238 -15.38 -5.70 0.78
C ASN A 238 -14.13 -6.49 0.40
N GLN A 239 -13.02 -6.29 1.12
CA GLN A 239 -11.73 -6.87 0.72
C GLN A 239 -11.69 -8.40 0.81
N LEU A 240 -12.39 -9.03 1.76
CA LEU A 240 -12.47 -10.49 1.84
C LEU A 240 -13.30 -11.07 0.68
N SER A 241 -14.36 -10.36 0.28
CA SER A 241 -15.15 -10.70 -0.90
C SER A 241 -14.30 -10.61 -2.17
N ARG A 242 -13.57 -9.50 -2.35
CA ARG A 242 -12.64 -9.29 -3.47
C ARG A 242 -11.62 -10.42 -3.56
N LEU A 243 -10.93 -10.73 -2.46
CA LEU A 243 -9.93 -11.80 -2.42
C LEU A 243 -10.54 -13.17 -2.75
N THR A 244 -11.77 -13.44 -2.32
CA THR A 244 -12.49 -14.68 -2.65
C THR A 244 -12.83 -14.75 -4.13
N ALA A 245 -13.40 -13.68 -4.68
CA ALA A 245 -13.78 -13.60 -6.11
C ALA A 245 -12.57 -13.72 -7.05
N MET A 246 -11.40 -13.19 -6.64
CA MET A 246 -10.15 -13.32 -7.38
C MET A 246 -9.49 -14.71 -7.26
N GLY A 247 -10.03 -15.61 -6.43
CA GLY A 247 -9.45 -16.91 -6.12
C GLY A 247 -8.22 -16.84 -5.22
N TYR A 248 -8.02 -15.73 -4.50
CA TYR A 248 -6.92 -15.50 -3.56
C TYR A 248 -7.26 -15.94 -2.13
N LEU A 249 -8.52 -16.15 -1.80
CA LEU A 249 -8.98 -16.63 -0.50
C LEU A 249 -10.01 -17.74 -0.67
N LYS A 250 -9.90 -18.80 0.14
CA LYS A 250 -10.88 -19.88 0.23
C LYS A 250 -11.23 -20.18 1.69
N GLY A 251 -12.32 -20.92 1.90
CA GLY A 251 -12.73 -21.38 3.23
C GLY A 251 -13.48 -20.33 4.07
N VAL A 252 -13.85 -19.19 3.49
CA VAL A 252 -14.76 -18.22 4.11
C VAL A 252 -16.18 -18.47 3.60
N ALA A 253 -17.11 -18.78 4.49
CA ALA A 253 -18.49 -19.12 4.10
C ALA A 253 -19.28 -17.87 3.65
N ASP A 254 -19.14 -16.77 4.42
CA ASP A 254 -19.73 -15.47 4.09
C ASP A 254 -18.71 -14.38 4.44
N PRO A 255 -17.97 -13.84 3.45
CA PRO A 255 -16.97 -12.81 3.68
C PRO A 255 -17.51 -11.55 4.35
N GLY A 256 -18.76 -11.17 4.07
CA GLY A 256 -19.39 -9.98 4.65
C GLY A 256 -19.75 -10.15 6.12
N GLN A 257 -19.93 -11.39 6.58
CA GLN A 257 -20.22 -11.74 7.98
C GLN A 257 -19.00 -12.20 8.78
N ALA A 258 -17.80 -12.11 8.21
CA ALA A 258 -16.57 -12.36 8.97
C ALA A 258 -16.48 -11.42 10.19
N PRO A 259 -15.75 -11.77 11.25
CA PRO A 259 -15.53 -10.84 12.36
C PRO A 259 -14.96 -9.51 11.85
N LEU A 260 -15.35 -8.39 12.45
CA LEU A 260 -14.85 -7.06 12.14
C LEU A 260 -14.27 -6.45 13.43
N GLN A 261 -13.06 -5.90 13.35
CA GLN A 261 -12.53 -5.08 14.43
C GLN A 261 -12.92 -3.61 14.22
N VAL A 262 -13.39 -2.96 15.29
CA VAL A 262 -13.63 -1.51 15.31
C VAL A 262 -12.39 -0.72 14.89
N SER A 263 -12.57 0.32 14.09
CA SER A 263 -11.47 1.24 13.78
C SER A 263 -11.13 2.11 14.98
N TRP A 264 -9.85 2.23 15.31
CA TRP A 264 -9.41 3.08 16.43
C TRP A 264 -9.75 4.58 16.24
N THR A 265 -9.96 5.02 14.99
CA THR A 265 -10.35 6.40 14.64
C THR A 265 -11.85 6.63 14.59
N ASP A 266 -12.69 5.59 14.70
CA ASP A 266 -14.15 5.75 14.66
C ASP A 266 -14.63 6.45 15.94
N ALA A 267 -14.99 7.72 15.85
CA ALA A 267 -15.42 8.51 17.00
C ALA A 267 -16.78 8.08 17.56
N ALA A 268 -17.60 7.37 16.79
CA ALA A 268 -18.91 6.89 17.23
C ALA A 268 -18.82 5.57 18.01
N ALA A 269 -17.73 4.82 17.86
CA ALA A 269 -17.51 3.57 18.58
C ALA A 269 -17.10 3.81 20.05
N PRO A 270 -17.43 2.88 20.97
CA PRO A 270 -17.00 2.98 22.37
C PRO A 270 -15.49 3.10 22.51
N THR A 271 -15.03 4.00 23.39
CA THR A 271 -13.60 4.23 23.66
C THR A 271 -12.85 2.94 23.99
N GLU A 272 -13.46 2.04 24.77
CA GLU A 272 -12.86 0.75 25.12
C GLU A 272 -12.56 -0.10 23.86
N ALA A 273 -13.51 -0.20 22.94
CA ALA A 273 -13.34 -0.99 21.71
C ALA A 273 -12.22 -0.42 20.83
N ARG A 274 -12.15 0.91 20.71
CA ARG A 274 -11.11 1.62 19.96
C ARG A 274 -9.73 1.44 20.59
N ALA A 275 -9.64 1.52 21.92
CA ALA A 275 -8.40 1.31 22.67
C ALA A 275 -7.89 -0.13 22.50
N ARG A 276 -8.77 -1.13 22.62
CA ARG A 276 -8.42 -2.54 22.39
C ARG A 276 -7.95 -2.76 20.95
N ALA A 277 -8.59 -2.15 19.95
CA ALA A 277 -8.15 -2.25 18.56
C ALA A 277 -6.76 -1.66 18.34
N TYR A 278 -6.49 -0.49 18.92
CA TYR A 278 -5.17 0.14 18.84
C TYR A 278 -4.09 -0.71 19.49
N LEU A 279 -4.31 -1.19 20.73
CA LEU A 279 -3.35 -1.99 21.49
C LEU A 279 -3.10 -3.35 20.85
N ASP A 280 -4.12 -4.01 20.32
CA ASP A 280 -3.98 -5.29 19.62
C ASP A 280 -3.03 -5.19 18.42
N VAL A 281 -3.18 -4.14 17.60
CA VAL A 281 -2.35 -3.96 16.39
C VAL A 281 -0.97 -3.41 16.70
N ASN A 282 -0.85 -2.47 17.65
CA ASN A 282 0.40 -1.76 17.91
C ASN A 282 1.24 -2.39 19.03
N CYS A 283 0.67 -3.25 19.87
CA CYS A 283 1.35 -3.83 21.03
C CYS A 283 1.23 -5.36 21.08
N GLY A 284 0.05 -5.92 20.77
CA GLY A 284 -0.28 -7.33 21.01
C GLY A 284 0.63 -8.35 20.29
N HIS A 285 1.25 -7.97 19.17
CA HIS A 285 2.19 -8.87 18.46
C HIS A 285 3.48 -9.13 19.26
N CYS A 286 3.88 -8.20 20.16
CA CYS A 286 5.03 -8.34 21.05
C CYS A 286 4.62 -8.69 22.48
N HIS A 287 3.51 -8.12 22.96
CA HIS A 287 2.96 -8.31 24.30
C HIS A 287 1.92 -9.42 24.31
N ASN A 288 2.40 -10.66 24.22
CA ASN A 288 1.59 -11.86 24.34
C ASN A 288 2.44 -12.98 24.97
N PRO A 289 1.85 -14.11 25.43
CA PRO A 289 2.58 -15.17 26.14
C PRO A 289 3.77 -15.76 25.40
N LYS A 290 3.84 -15.63 24.07
CA LYS A 290 4.95 -16.12 23.21
C LYS A 290 5.79 -15.00 22.61
N GLY A 291 5.42 -13.74 22.81
CA GLY A 291 6.01 -12.59 22.14
C GLY A 291 7.31 -12.13 22.76
N ALA A 292 8.05 -11.28 22.02
CA ALA A 292 9.34 -10.75 22.45
C ALA A 292 9.29 -9.93 23.74
N ALA A 293 8.12 -9.41 24.11
CA ALA A 293 7.90 -8.63 25.31
C ALA A 293 7.05 -9.38 26.35
N ALA A 294 6.98 -10.71 26.32
CA ALA A 294 6.17 -11.53 27.23
C ALA A 294 6.47 -11.27 28.73
N THR A 295 7.67 -10.81 29.07
CA THR A 295 8.11 -10.53 30.45
C THR A 295 8.04 -9.05 30.83
N SER A 296 7.49 -8.19 29.98
CA SER A 296 7.47 -6.74 30.19
C SER A 296 6.37 -6.24 31.15
N GLY A 297 5.51 -7.13 31.67
CA GLY A 297 4.47 -6.79 32.64
C GLY A 297 3.26 -6.02 32.08
N LEU A 298 3.13 -5.98 30.75
CA LEU A 298 2.04 -5.38 29.97
C LEU A 298 1.03 -6.44 29.51
#